data_AF-A0A1I8FKL1-F1
#
_entry.id   AF-A0A1I8FKL1-F1
#
_cell.length_a   1.000
_cell.length_b   1.000
_cell.length_c   1.000
_cell.angle_alpha   90.00
_cell.angle_beta   90.00
_cell.angle_gamma   90.00
#
_symmetry.space_group_name_H-M   'P 1'
#
loop_
_entity.id
_entity.type
_entity.pdbx_description
1 polymer ?
#
loop_
_entity_poly.entity_id
_entity_poly.type
_entity_poly.pdbx_seq_one_letter_code
_entity_poly.pdbx_strand_id
1 'polypeptide(L)'
;MRSLDRQGYLLRYETANGISGWKRRWAVLSDHCLYLYKDPDSKECLYALLLSTARVTQSHDSTGQYRSSIKLEEPNQVAVYLSTGTPRRV
;
A
#
# COMPACT_ATOMS: atom_id res chain seq x y z
N MET A 1 -12.35 20.49 12.62
CA MET A 1 -11.20 19.55 12.68
C MET A 1 -10.52 19.58 11.32
N ARG A 2 -9.21 19.85 11.24
CA ARG A 2 -8.48 19.68 9.99
C ARG A 2 -8.25 18.18 9.81
N SER A 3 -8.83 17.58 8.77
CA SER A 3 -8.45 16.23 8.36
C SER A 3 -6.95 16.25 8.05
N LEU A 4 -6.20 15.31 8.60
CA LEU A 4 -4.77 15.21 8.39
C LEU A 4 -4.54 14.38 7.13
N ASP A 5 -4.95 14.96 6.00
CA ASP A 5 -4.85 14.28 4.72
C ASP A 5 -3.38 14.16 4.33
N ARG A 6 -2.92 12.93 4.12
CA ARG A 6 -1.56 12.66 3.67
C ARG A 6 -1.61 11.99 2.32
N GLN A 7 -0.69 12.37 1.45
CA GLN A 7 -0.57 11.78 0.14
C GLN A 7 0.88 11.62 -0.27
N GLY A 8 1.16 10.63 -1.09
CA GLY A 8 2.51 10.32 -1.52
C GLY A 8 2.59 8.98 -2.24
N TYR A 9 3.76 8.68 -2.77
CA TYR A 9 3.97 7.40 -3.43
C TYR A 9 4.35 6.30 -2.44
N LEU A 10 3.70 5.15 -2.60
CA LEU A 10 4.07 3.89 -1.96
C LEU A 10 4.32 2.82 -3.04
N LEU A 11 5.06 1.79 -2.68
CA LEU A 11 5.14 0.55 -3.43
C LEU A 11 4.05 -0.40 -2.93
N ARG A 12 3.28 -0.99 -3.83
CA ARG A 12 2.33 -2.06 -3.55
C ARG A 12 2.80 -3.34 -4.21
N TYR A 13 2.81 -4.45 -3.49
CA TYR A 13 3.05 -5.75 -4.09
C TYR A 13 1.78 -6.20 -4.82
N GLU A 14 1.89 -6.46 -6.13
CA GLU A 14 0.77 -6.81 -6.98
C GLU A 14 1.15 -8.01 -7.86
N THR A 15 0.16 -8.86 -8.14
CA THR A 15 0.27 -9.94 -9.12
C THR A 15 -0.67 -9.63 -10.29
N ALA A 16 -0.12 -9.47 -11.48
CA ALA A 16 -0.88 -9.25 -12.70
C ALA A 16 -0.39 -10.22 -13.77
N ASN A 17 -1.32 -10.95 -14.41
CA ASN A 17 -1.01 -11.93 -15.47
C ASN A 17 0.07 -12.95 -15.06
N GLY A 18 0.03 -13.43 -13.82
CA GLY A 18 1.00 -14.38 -13.27
C GLY A 18 2.36 -13.79 -12.88
N ILE A 19 2.60 -12.50 -13.14
CA ILE A 19 3.84 -11.82 -12.77
C ILE A 19 3.59 -11.00 -11.50
N SER A 20 4.36 -11.30 -10.45
CA SER A 20 4.30 -10.58 -9.19
C SER A 20 5.44 -9.58 -9.05
N GLY A 21 5.18 -8.43 -8.43
CA GLY A 21 6.21 -7.45 -8.15
C GLY A 21 5.70 -6.19 -7.48
N TRP A 22 6.64 -5.35 -7.04
CA TRP A 22 6.32 -4.06 -6.43
C TRP A 22 6.02 -3.01 -7.50
N LYS A 23 4.85 -2.39 -7.41
CA LYS A 23 4.39 -1.31 -8.30
C LYS A 23 4.26 -0.02 -7.52
N ARG A 24 4.72 1.09 -8.11
CA ARG A 24 4.53 2.43 -7.54
C ARG A 24 3.08 2.86 -7.69
N ARG A 25 2.46 3.29 -6.59
CA ARG A 25 1.07 3.75 -6.51
C ARG A 25 0.99 5.06 -5.75
N TRP A 26 0.11 5.94 -6.20
CA TRP A 26 -0.20 7.16 -5.47
C TRP A 26 -1.17 6.80 -4.34
N ALA A 27 -0.73 7.00 -3.11
CA ALA A 27 -1.51 6.73 -1.91
C ALA A 27 -2.09 8.04 -1.38
N VAL A 28 -3.38 8.01 -1.06
CA VAL A 28 -4.09 9.10 -0.39
C VAL A 28 -4.70 8.53 0.89
N LEU A 29 -4.38 9.17 2.01
CA LEU A 29 -4.96 8.93 3.32
C LEU A 29 -5.91 10.09 3.61
N SER A 30 -7.22 9.83 3.60
CA SER A 30 -8.28 10.80 3.88
C SER A 30 -9.38 10.11 4.65
N ASP A 31 -9.97 10.77 5.64
CA ASP A 31 -11.16 10.28 6.37
C ASP A 31 -11.04 8.83 6.88
N HIS A 32 -9.90 8.50 7.49
CA HIS A 32 -9.56 7.15 7.99
C HIS A 32 -9.52 6.06 6.92
N CYS A 33 -9.52 6.44 5.64
CA CYS A 33 -9.43 5.53 4.51
C CYS A 33 -8.11 5.72 3.76
N LEU A 34 -7.53 4.59 3.34
CA LEU A 34 -6.42 4.56 2.41
C LEU A 34 -6.94 4.26 1.01
N TYR A 35 -6.60 5.13 0.07
CA TYR A 35 -6.90 4.98 -1.35
C TYR A 35 -5.61 4.84 -2.14
N LEU A 36 -5.57 3.92 -3.10
CA LEU A 36 -4.44 3.74 -4.00
C LEU A 36 -4.87 3.95 -5.44
N TYR A 37 -4.11 4.80 -6.13
CA TYR A 37 -4.29 5.16 -7.51
C TYR A 37 -3.04 4.79 -8.31
N LYS A 38 -3.18 4.73 -9.63
CA LYS A 38 -2.03 4.53 -10.52
C LYS A 38 -1.05 5.70 -10.41
N ASP A 39 -1.56 6.92 -10.40
CA ASP A 39 -0.83 8.20 -10.31
C ASP A 39 -1.75 9.31 -9.76
N PRO A 40 -1.26 10.53 -9.47
CA PRO A 40 -2.04 11.60 -8.87
C PRO A 40 -3.22 12.11 -9.72
N ASP A 41 -3.13 11.97 -11.06
CA ASP A 41 -4.16 12.45 -12.00
C ASP A 41 -5.21 11.39 -12.32
N SER A 42 -5.03 10.17 -11.81
CA SER A 42 -5.92 9.04 -12.04
C SER A 42 -7.28 9.24 -11.36
N LYS A 43 -8.35 9.14 -12.15
CA LYS A 43 -9.73 9.20 -11.64
C LYS A 43 -10.20 7.87 -11.04
N GLU A 44 -9.60 6.77 -11.47
CA GLU A 44 -9.97 5.42 -11.03
C GLU A 44 -9.20 5.04 -9.76
N CYS A 45 -9.95 4.72 -8.70
CA CYS A 45 -9.40 4.15 -7.48
C CYS A 45 -9.16 2.65 -7.68
N LEU A 46 -7.90 2.22 -7.58
CA LEU A 46 -7.53 0.81 -7.75
C LEU A 46 -7.78 0.00 -6.48
N TYR A 47 -7.71 0.65 -5.31
CA TYR A 47 -7.92 0.01 -4.03
C TYR A 47 -8.30 1.04 -2.97
N ALA A 48 -9.32 0.71 -2.18
CA ALA A 48 -9.73 1.47 -1.02
C ALA A 48 -9.75 0.56 0.21
N LEU A 49 -9.37 1.12 1.36
CA LEU A 49 -9.33 0.41 2.62
C LEU A 49 -9.74 1.32 3.76
N LEU A 50 -10.71 0.90 4.57
CA LEU A 50 -11.02 1.56 5.83
C LEU A 50 -10.00 1.11 6.88
N LEU A 51 -9.25 2.05 7.46
CA LEU A 51 -8.15 1.69 8.36
C LEU A 51 -8.62 1.16 9.72
N SER A 52 -9.81 1.54 10.17
CA SER A 52 -10.35 1.08 11.46
C SER A 52 -10.74 -0.40 11.45
N THR A 53 -11.00 -0.97 10.28
CA THR A 53 -11.34 -2.39 10.09
C THR A 53 -10.11 -3.23 9.71
N ALA A 54 -9.01 -2.58 9.34
CA ALA A 54 -7.79 -3.24 8.91
C ALA A 54 -6.84 -3.53 10.08
N ARG A 55 -6.23 -4.72 10.06
CA ARG A 55 -5.07 -5.00 10.89
C ARG A 55 -3.80 -4.63 10.13
N VAL A 56 -3.02 -3.69 10.69
CA VAL A 56 -1.72 -3.31 10.17
C VAL A 56 -0.64 -4.07 10.92
N THR A 57 0.22 -4.80 10.20
CA THR A 57 1.39 -5.47 10.77
C THR A 57 2.64 -5.09 10.00
N GLN A 58 3.78 -5.05 10.68
CA GLN A 58 5.06 -4.93 10.00
C GLN A 58 5.31 -6.22 9.23
N SER A 59 5.64 -6.10 7.94
CA SER A 59 6.09 -7.22 7.14
C SER A 59 7.59 -7.10 6.89
N HIS A 60 8.25 -8.24 6.98
CA HIS A 60 9.59 -8.42 6.46
C HIS A 60 9.47 -9.49 5.39
N ASP A 61 9.89 -9.18 4.18
CA ASP A 61 10.16 -10.24 3.23
C ASP A 61 11.32 -11.09 3.77
N SER A 62 11.27 -12.40 3.54
CA SER A 62 12.36 -13.32 3.94
C SER A 62 13.70 -12.96 3.28
N THR A 63 13.66 -12.23 2.17
CA THR A 63 14.81 -11.69 1.44
C THR A 63 15.36 -10.39 2.03
N GLY A 64 14.64 -9.72 2.93
CA GLY A 64 15.04 -8.44 3.53
C GLY A 64 15.08 -7.26 2.55
N GLN A 65 14.53 -7.40 1.34
CA GLN A 65 14.53 -6.38 0.30
C GLN A 65 13.63 -5.20 0.65
N TYR A 66 12.57 -5.39 1.45
CA TYR A 66 11.65 -4.32 1.84
C TYR A 66 11.39 -4.31 3.35
N ARG A 67 12.44 -4.02 4.14
CA ARG A 67 12.39 -3.90 5.62
C ARG A 67 11.40 -2.87 6.15
N SER A 68 11.00 -1.91 5.32
CA SER A 68 9.97 -0.91 5.61
C SER A 68 8.69 -1.25 4.86
N SER A 69 8.25 -2.51 4.94
CA SER A 69 6.97 -2.94 4.40
C SER A 69 5.98 -3.21 5.53
N ILE A 70 4.71 -2.96 5.23
CA ILE A 70 3.59 -3.26 6.10
C ILE A 70 2.64 -4.19 5.34
N LYS A 71 2.02 -5.09 6.08
CA LYS A 71 0.92 -5.93 5.63
C LYS A 71 -0.38 -5.37 6.21
N LEU A 72 -1.36 -5.16 5.34
CA LEU A 72 -2.70 -4.72 5.64
C LEU A 72 -3.64 -5.91 5.42
N GLU A 73 -4.39 -6.28 6.45
CA GLU A 73 -5.32 -7.40 6.43
C GLU A 73 -6.72 -6.94 6.80
N GLU A 74 -7.69 -7.17 5.91
CA GLU A 74 -9.11 -7.12 6.26
C GLU A 74 -9.70 -8.52 6.30
N PRO A 75 -10.73 -8.74 7.14
CA PRO A 75 -11.51 -9.97 7.10
C PRO A 75 -12.01 -10.27 5.68
N ASN A 76 -11.84 -11.50 5.22
CA ASN A 76 -12.31 -11.99 3.92
C ASN A 76 -11.71 -11.31 2.67
N GLN A 77 -10.62 -10.55 2.83
CA GLN A 77 -9.89 -9.91 1.73
C GLN A 77 -8.48 -10.47 1.61
N VAL A 78 -7.91 -10.40 0.40
CA VAL A 78 -6.50 -10.74 0.21
C VAL A 78 -5.64 -9.66 0.86
N ALA A 79 -4.65 -10.07 1.65
CA ALA A 79 -3.73 -9.14 2.30
C ALA A 79 -2.98 -8.27 1.28
N VAL A 80 -2.85 -6.99 1.59
CA VAL A 80 -2.11 -6.02 0.78
C VAL A 80 -0.78 -5.71 1.44
N TYR A 81 0.29 -5.68 0.66
CA TYR A 81 1.62 -5.30 1.13
C TYR A 81 2.01 -3.95 0.55
N LEU A 82 2.39 -3.02 1.42
CA LEU A 82 2.84 -1.68 1.06
C LEU A 82 4.26 -1.43 1.58
N SER A 83 5.05 -0.63 0.87
CA SER A 83 6.36 -0.17 1.34
C SER A 83 6.63 1.27 0.92
N THR A 84 7.41 2.01 1.72
CA THR A 84 7.79 3.40 1.42
C THR A 84 8.98 3.52 0.45
N GLY A 85 9.62 2.40 0.09
CA GLY A 85 10.63 2.36 -0.95
C GLY A 85 12.00 2.86 -0.52
N THR A 86 12.81 1.96 0.00
CA THR A 86 14.21 1.83 -0.43
C THR A 86 14.57 0.35 -0.36
N PRO A 87 14.53 -0.41 -1.47
CA PRO A 87 15.28 -1.64 -1.51
C PRO A 87 16.75 -1.27 -1.31
N ARG A 88 17.39 -1.84 -0.28
CA ARG A 88 18.85 -1.69 -0.15
C ARG A 88 19.44 -2.29 -1.43
N ARG A 89 20.13 -1.46 -2.21
CA ARG A 89 21.14 -1.95 -3.14
C ARG A 89 22.12 -2.76 -2.30
N VAL A 90 22.10 -4.08 -2.47
CA VAL A 90 23.25 -4.94 -2.13
C VAL A 90 24.41 -4.57 -3.03
#